data_AF-A0A919BC12-F1
#
_entry.id   AF-A0A919BC12-F1
#
_cell.length_a   1.000
_cell.length_b   1.000
_cell.length_c   1.000
_cell.angle_alpha   90.00
_cell.angle_beta   90.00
_cell.angle_gamma   90.00
#
_symmetry.space_group_name_H-M   'P 1'
#
loop_
_entity.id
_entity.type
_entity.pdbx_description
1 polymer ?
#
loop_
_entity_poly.entity_id
_entity_poly.type
_entity_poly.pdbx_seq_one_letter_code
_entity_poly.pdbx_strand_id
1 'polypeptide(L)'
;MTVHPPAAPPPEEHRPDDRGPGHRPAGQRMPEDRGHMIRRRWLTAVIIVLLVGIPAGYLVISAGQSRESGIDKERESSAVGLQDNWPSLMKRRVFEVPVPAGASGVAYYETSNWRTSRLYVQFTTTATGLDAFLAGSGTSRSALVPGRTTVSARDADIVGWTFPDGLAWSGTTVDRESPRPDTDLAVDLTDPAFPRVFAVSTTSP
;
A
#
# COMPACT_ATOMS: atom_id res chain seq x y z
N MET A 1 40.86 10.37 28.41
CA MET A 1 41.68 11.37 27.71
C MET A 1 42.07 10.77 26.37
N THR A 2 41.32 11.15 25.33
CA THR A 2 41.50 10.73 23.95
C THR A 2 42.67 11.49 23.35
N VAL A 3 43.60 10.81 22.69
CA VAL A 3 44.55 11.48 21.77
C VAL A 3 44.67 10.64 20.50
N HIS A 4 44.27 11.28 19.40
CA HIS A 4 44.34 10.82 18.02
C HIS A 4 45.79 10.56 17.55
N PRO A 5 46.01 9.65 16.59
CA PRO A 5 47.24 9.66 15.79
C PRO A 5 47.16 10.71 14.67
N PRO A 6 48.20 11.54 14.44
CA PRO A 6 48.24 12.43 13.28
C PRO A 6 49.16 11.93 12.15
N ALA A 7 48.59 12.03 10.93
CA ALA A 7 49.16 12.45 9.66
C ALA A 7 50.32 11.68 9.00
N ALA A 8 50.04 11.19 7.79
CA ALA A 8 51.03 10.81 6.78
C ALA A 8 51.62 12.03 6.06
N PRO A 9 52.90 12.02 5.65
CA PRO A 9 53.46 12.94 4.67
C PRO A 9 53.50 12.37 3.23
N PRO A 10 53.63 13.23 2.19
CA PRO A 10 53.27 12.99 0.78
C PRO A 10 54.50 12.57 -0.09
N PRO A 11 54.35 12.38 -1.43
CA PRO A 11 55.19 11.49 -2.25
C PRO A 11 56.39 12.17 -2.90
N GLU A 12 57.44 11.40 -3.21
CA GLU A 12 58.44 11.81 -4.19
C GLU A 12 58.89 10.66 -5.11
N GLU A 13 59.17 11.12 -6.32
CA GLU A 13 59.34 10.46 -7.61
C GLU A 13 60.83 10.18 -7.86
N HIS A 14 61.18 8.98 -8.34
CA HIS A 14 62.46 8.79 -9.01
C HIS A 14 62.44 7.73 -10.11
N ARG A 15 63.24 8.03 -11.13
CA ARG A 15 63.13 7.66 -12.55
C ARG A 15 64.19 6.56 -12.88
N PRO A 16 64.52 6.30 -14.16
CA PRO A 16 64.44 5.00 -14.85
C PRO A 16 65.77 4.20 -14.93
N ASP A 17 65.70 2.90 -15.29
CA ASP A 17 66.58 2.16 -16.21
C ASP A 17 66.31 0.64 -16.07
N ASP A 18 65.84 -0.05 -17.11
CA ASP A 18 66.59 -0.62 -18.25
C ASP A 18 67.11 -2.03 -17.96
N ARG A 19 66.50 -3.03 -18.62
CA ARG A 19 67.09 -4.30 -19.10
C ARG A 19 66.03 -5.19 -19.80
N GLY A 20 66.09 -5.27 -21.13
CA GLY A 20 65.49 -6.34 -21.96
C GLY A 20 66.29 -7.66 -21.88
N PRO A 21 66.20 -8.63 -22.83
CA PRO A 21 65.46 -8.70 -24.12
C PRO A 21 64.50 -9.94 -24.18
N GLY A 22 63.50 -10.06 -25.05
CA GLY A 22 63.58 -10.20 -26.51
C GLY A 22 62.68 -11.36 -26.99
N HIS A 23 61.69 -11.07 -27.84
CA HIS A 23 61.26 -11.97 -28.92
C HIS A 23 60.49 -11.15 -29.97
N ARG A 24 61.02 -11.10 -31.20
CA ARG A 24 60.36 -10.65 -32.44
C ARG A 24 59.93 -11.93 -33.17
N PRO A 25 58.83 -11.97 -33.97
CA PRO A 25 58.88 -11.31 -35.28
C PRO A 25 57.58 -10.72 -35.86
N ALA A 26 57.84 -9.80 -36.78
CA ALA A 26 57.09 -9.41 -37.99
C ALA A 26 55.57 -9.64 -38.07
N GLY A 27 54.83 -8.55 -38.23
CA GLY A 27 53.44 -8.60 -38.67
C GLY A 27 52.87 -7.21 -38.90
N GLN A 28 52.83 -6.80 -40.16
CA GLN A 28 52.17 -5.63 -40.69
C GLN A 28 50.79 -5.39 -40.03
N ARG A 29 50.53 -4.21 -39.47
CA ARG A 29 49.15 -3.74 -39.27
C ARG A 29 48.82 -2.75 -40.36
N MET A 30 48.21 -3.31 -41.41
CA MET A 30 47.47 -2.61 -42.45
C MET A 30 46.40 -1.69 -41.83
N PRO A 31 45.93 -0.66 -42.56
CA PRO A 31 45.16 0.44 -42.00
C PRO A 31 43.87 -0.08 -41.37
N GLU A 32 43.58 0.37 -40.14
CA GLU A 32 42.33 0.03 -39.47
C GLU A 32 41.15 0.44 -40.36
N ASP A 33 40.49 -0.60 -40.84
CA ASP A 33 39.35 -0.59 -41.73
C ASP A 33 38.30 0.39 -41.20
N ARG A 34 37.94 1.42 -41.97
CA ARG A 34 36.92 2.42 -41.58
C ARG A 34 35.58 1.75 -41.21
N GLY A 35 35.34 0.53 -41.71
CA GLY A 35 34.21 -0.30 -41.32
C GLY A 35 34.19 -0.71 -39.84
N HIS A 36 35.35 -0.89 -39.20
CA HIS A 36 35.44 -1.23 -37.77
C HIS A 36 35.06 -0.07 -36.85
N MET A 37 35.28 1.19 -37.27
CA MET A 37 34.85 2.36 -36.50
C MET A 37 33.33 2.54 -36.53
N ILE A 38 32.70 2.28 -37.69
CA ILE A 38 31.23 2.31 -37.82
C ILE A 38 30.62 1.18 -37.01
N ARG A 39 31.19 -0.03 -37.06
CA ARG A 39 30.75 -1.17 -36.24
C ARG A 39 30.91 -0.90 -34.74
N ARG A 40 32.01 -0.29 -34.30
CA ARG A 40 32.19 0.13 -32.90
C ARG A 40 31.16 1.17 -32.49
N ARG A 41 30.88 2.18 -33.34
CA ARG A 41 29.86 3.20 -33.05
C ARG A 41 28.46 2.61 -32.97
N TRP A 42 28.13 1.67 -33.86
CA TRP A 42 26.87 0.94 -33.80
C TRP A 42 26.77 0.06 -32.55
N LEU A 43 27.85 -0.64 -32.20
CA LEU A 43 27.90 -1.46 -30.98
C LEU A 43 27.75 -0.59 -29.72
N THR A 44 28.43 0.56 -29.65
CA THR A 44 28.27 1.51 -28.55
C THR A 44 26.86 2.08 -28.50
N ALA A 45 26.26 2.42 -29.64
CA ALA A 45 24.88 2.89 -29.70
C ALA A 45 23.90 1.81 -29.22
N VAL A 46 24.07 0.55 -29.63
CA VAL A 46 23.27 -0.59 -29.17
C VAL A 46 23.45 -0.80 -27.66
N ILE A 47 24.68 -0.71 -27.15
CA ILE A 47 24.96 -0.84 -25.71
C ILE A 47 24.31 0.30 -24.91
N ILE A 48 24.34 1.55 -25.41
CA ILE A 48 23.67 2.69 -24.77
C ILE A 48 22.15 2.49 -24.78
N VAL A 49 21.56 2.05 -25.89
CA VAL A 49 20.14 1.70 -25.96
C VAL A 49 19.81 0.55 -25.01
N LEU A 50 20.69 -0.43 -24.82
CA LEU A 50 20.50 -1.51 -23.85
C LEU A 50 20.59 -0.99 -22.41
N LEU A 51 21.59 -0.16 -22.09
CA LEU A 51 21.84 0.38 -20.75
C LEU A 51 20.82 1.44 -20.32
N VAL A 52 20.23 2.19 -21.24
CA VAL A 52 19.19 3.19 -20.95
C VAL A 52 17.81 2.56 -21.12
N GLY A 53 17.62 1.73 -22.15
CA GLY A 53 16.36 1.06 -22.46
C GLY A 53 15.99 -0.05 -21.47
N ILE A 54 16.95 -0.71 -20.80
CA ILE A 54 16.65 -1.66 -19.72
C ILE A 54 16.10 -0.96 -18.46
N PRO A 55 16.74 0.07 -17.88
CA PRO A 55 16.17 0.79 -16.73
C PRO A 55 14.91 1.59 -17.12
N ALA A 56 14.86 2.23 -18.30
CA ALA A 56 13.66 2.90 -18.78
C ALA A 56 12.53 1.90 -19.12
N GLY A 57 12.86 0.71 -19.62
CA GLY A 57 11.92 -0.37 -19.90
C GLY A 57 11.41 -1.04 -18.62
N TYR A 58 12.26 -1.17 -17.58
CA TYR A 58 11.84 -1.63 -16.26
C TYR A 58 10.86 -0.65 -15.60
N LEU A 59 11.00 0.65 -15.88
CA LEU A 59 10.02 1.66 -15.46
C LEU A 59 8.69 1.59 -16.22
N VAL A 60 8.62 0.90 -17.37
CA VAL A 60 7.40 0.79 -18.20
C VAL A 60 6.64 -0.52 -17.98
N ILE A 61 7.21 -1.53 -17.31
CA ILE A 61 6.51 -2.77 -16.90
C ILE A 61 6.08 -2.70 -15.42
N SER A 62 5.55 -1.56 -14.98
CA SER A 62 4.79 -1.44 -13.72
C SER A 62 3.30 -1.10 -13.93
N ALA A 63 2.85 -1.07 -15.19
CA ALA A 63 1.45 -0.85 -15.55
C ALA A 63 1.02 -1.90 -16.57
N GLY A 64 0.79 -3.15 -16.12
CA GLY A 64 0.20 -4.13 -17.03
C GLY A 64 0.31 -5.62 -16.70
N GLN A 65 0.92 -6.04 -15.59
CA GLN A 65 0.93 -7.46 -15.22
C GLN A 65 0.95 -7.74 -13.70
N SER A 66 0.14 -7.02 -12.94
CA SER A 66 -0.40 -7.57 -11.70
C SER A 66 -1.87 -7.19 -11.62
N ARG A 67 -2.66 -7.77 -12.52
CA ARG A 67 -4.11 -7.53 -12.58
C ARG A 67 -4.97 -8.76 -12.33
N GLU A 68 -4.38 -9.91 -11.98
CA GLU A 68 -5.18 -11.09 -11.58
C GLU A 68 -4.46 -12.08 -10.63
N SER A 69 -3.38 -11.69 -9.93
CA SER A 69 -2.75 -12.60 -8.95
C SER A 69 -2.09 -11.94 -7.73
N GLY A 70 -2.10 -10.60 -7.64
CA GLY A 70 -1.70 -9.86 -6.44
C GLY A 70 -2.86 -9.49 -5.51
N ILE A 71 -4.11 -9.55 -6.01
CA ILE A 71 -5.31 -9.14 -5.27
C ILE A 71 -5.56 -10.03 -4.03
N ASP A 72 -5.11 -11.27 -4.04
CA ASP A 72 -5.25 -12.19 -2.90
C ASP A 72 -4.05 -12.21 -1.94
N LYS A 73 -2.96 -11.50 -2.24
CA LYS A 73 -1.76 -11.46 -1.37
C LYS A 73 -1.40 -10.09 -0.84
N GLU A 74 -1.87 -9.00 -1.47
CA GLU A 74 -1.71 -7.65 -0.95
C GLU A 74 -2.84 -7.24 0.01
N ARG A 75 -4.02 -7.87 -0.07
CA ARG A 75 -5.15 -7.61 0.84
C ARG A 75 -4.97 -8.19 2.26
N GLU A 76 -3.97 -9.05 2.46
CA GLU A 76 -3.57 -9.56 3.78
C GLU A 76 -2.59 -8.61 4.50
N SER A 77 -2.15 -7.53 3.85
CA SER A 77 -1.21 -6.57 4.42
C SER A 77 -1.93 -5.55 5.31
N SER A 78 -2.19 -6.00 6.54
CA SER A 78 -2.19 -5.20 7.76
C SER A 78 -2.21 -3.69 7.56
N ALA A 79 -3.41 -3.11 7.52
CA ALA A 79 -3.53 -1.76 8.03
C ALA A 79 -2.87 -1.74 9.41
N VAL A 80 -2.00 -0.78 9.68
CA VAL A 80 -1.13 -0.75 10.88
C VAL A 80 -1.93 -0.88 12.20
N GLY A 81 -3.26 -0.74 12.17
CA GLY A 81 -4.18 -0.94 13.30
C GLY A 81 -5.25 -2.03 13.21
N LEU A 82 -5.72 -2.51 12.03
CA LEU A 82 -6.84 -3.47 11.99
C LEU A 82 -6.38 -4.85 12.48
N GLN A 83 -7.07 -5.36 13.49
CA GLN A 83 -6.87 -6.69 14.03
C GLN A 83 -7.94 -7.61 13.46
N ASP A 84 -7.53 -8.70 12.79
CA ASP A 84 -8.41 -9.75 12.27
C ASP A 84 -8.98 -10.61 13.41
N ASN A 85 -9.85 -9.98 14.19
CA ASN A 85 -10.52 -10.58 15.32
C ASN A 85 -11.84 -9.83 15.58
N TRP A 86 -12.66 -10.40 16.44
CA TRP A 86 -13.87 -9.76 16.90
C TRP A 86 -13.58 -8.69 17.96
N PRO A 87 -14.19 -7.49 17.85
CA PRO A 87 -14.23 -6.57 18.96
C PRO A 87 -14.99 -7.23 20.12
N SER A 88 -14.51 -7.04 21.34
CA SER A 88 -15.15 -7.62 22.52
C SER A 88 -16.61 -7.17 22.64
N LEU A 89 -17.44 -7.98 23.30
CA LEU A 89 -18.86 -7.62 23.53
C LEU A 89 -19.01 -6.27 24.23
N MET A 90 -18.08 -5.94 25.14
CA MET A 90 -18.05 -4.63 25.79
C MET A 90 -17.85 -3.50 24.79
N LYS A 91 -16.82 -3.60 23.91
CA LYS A 91 -16.54 -2.57 22.89
C LYS A 91 -17.73 -2.39 21.96
N ARG A 92 -18.31 -3.49 21.48
CA ARG A 92 -19.50 -3.46 20.61
C ARG A 92 -20.69 -2.77 21.28
N ARG A 93 -20.85 -2.91 22.59
CA ARG A 93 -21.92 -2.25 23.34
C ARG A 93 -21.64 -0.76 23.56
N VAL A 94 -20.41 -0.40 23.95
CA VAL A 94 -20.01 1.00 24.19
C VAL A 94 -20.07 1.82 22.90
N PHE A 95 -19.56 1.27 21.81
CA PHE A 95 -19.53 1.91 20.50
C PHE A 95 -20.80 1.64 19.67
N GLU A 96 -21.77 0.89 20.21
CA GLU A 96 -23.02 0.56 19.51
C GLU A 96 -22.83 -0.02 18.09
N VAL A 97 -21.85 -0.93 17.93
CA VAL A 97 -21.56 -1.63 16.67
C VAL A 97 -21.95 -3.12 16.81
N PRO A 98 -23.21 -3.50 16.52
CA PRO A 98 -23.70 -4.86 16.69
C PRO A 98 -23.31 -5.75 15.51
N VAL A 99 -22.05 -6.18 15.46
CA VAL A 99 -21.57 -7.13 14.43
C VAL A 99 -22.46 -8.39 14.41
N PRO A 100 -23.15 -8.71 13.30
CA PRO A 100 -24.15 -9.77 13.27
C PRO A 100 -23.50 -11.14 13.46
N ALA A 101 -24.22 -12.08 14.09
CA ALA A 101 -23.76 -13.44 14.23
C ALA A 101 -23.52 -14.08 12.84
N GLY A 102 -22.44 -14.84 12.69
CA GLY A 102 -22.07 -15.45 11.41
C GLY A 102 -21.40 -14.50 10.40
N ALA A 103 -21.10 -13.25 10.80
CA ALA A 103 -20.23 -12.40 10.00
C ALA A 103 -18.84 -13.02 9.81
N SER A 104 -18.24 -12.79 8.65
CA SER A 104 -16.89 -13.23 8.29
C SER A 104 -15.99 -12.03 8.00
N GLY A 105 -14.68 -12.24 7.94
CA GLY A 105 -13.72 -11.15 7.68
C GLY A 105 -13.83 -10.01 8.71
N VAL A 106 -14.20 -10.35 9.95
CA VAL A 106 -14.35 -9.35 11.01
C VAL A 106 -12.97 -8.86 11.41
N ALA A 107 -12.76 -7.56 11.28
CA ALA A 107 -11.58 -6.91 11.78
C ALA A 107 -11.94 -5.59 12.45
N TYR A 108 -11.17 -5.19 13.45
CA TYR A 108 -11.42 -3.94 14.16
C TYR A 108 -10.13 -3.23 14.57
N TYR A 109 -10.23 -1.91 14.75
CA TYR A 109 -9.20 -1.09 15.36
C TYR A 109 -9.87 -0.12 16.33
N GLU A 110 -9.17 0.23 17.41
CA GLU A 110 -9.65 1.20 18.39
C GLU A 110 -8.57 2.24 18.61
N THR A 111 -8.97 3.50 18.63
CA THR A 111 -8.11 4.61 19.02
C THR A 111 -8.83 5.46 20.05
N SER A 112 -8.10 5.95 21.04
CA SER A 112 -8.65 6.83 22.05
C SER A 112 -7.66 7.93 22.40
N ASN A 113 -8.21 9.11 22.70
CA ASN A 113 -7.53 10.19 23.36
C ASN A 113 -8.47 10.78 24.41
N TRP A 114 -7.99 11.77 25.16
CA TRP A 114 -8.75 12.36 26.27
C TRP A 114 -10.08 13.03 25.88
N ARG A 115 -10.31 13.37 24.61
CA ARG A 115 -11.57 13.98 24.11
C ARG A 115 -12.49 13.00 23.40
N THR A 116 -11.93 11.95 22.80
CA THR A 116 -12.66 11.12 21.83
C THR A 116 -12.08 9.73 21.77
N SER A 117 -12.99 8.75 21.75
CA SER A 117 -12.70 7.36 21.47
C SER A 117 -13.39 6.97 20.15
N ARG A 118 -12.70 6.18 19.33
CA ARG A 118 -13.23 5.67 18.05
C ARG A 118 -13.01 4.17 17.93
N LEU A 119 -14.01 3.49 17.37
CA LEU A 119 -13.94 2.10 16.98
C LEU A 119 -14.20 1.98 15.48
N TYR A 120 -13.24 1.41 14.77
CA TYR A 120 -13.33 1.04 13.36
C TYR A 120 -13.64 -0.44 13.29
N VAL A 121 -14.64 -0.84 12.52
CA VAL A 121 -14.99 -2.25 12.32
C VAL A 121 -15.30 -2.50 10.85
N GLN A 122 -14.72 -3.56 10.30
CA GLN A 122 -15.13 -4.12 9.02
C GLN A 122 -15.63 -5.55 9.19
N PHE A 123 -16.56 -5.97 8.33
CA PHE A 123 -16.96 -7.37 8.21
C PHE A 123 -17.77 -7.60 6.93
N THR A 124 -17.84 -8.85 6.51
CA THR A 124 -18.78 -9.34 5.50
C THR A 124 -19.94 -10.06 6.19
N THR A 125 -21.15 -9.88 5.70
CA THR A 125 -22.34 -10.55 6.27
C THR A 125 -23.34 -10.93 5.19
N THR A 126 -24.44 -11.58 5.54
CA THR A 126 -25.53 -11.89 4.61
C THR A 126 -26.47 -10.70 4.45
N ALA A 127 -27.37 -10.74 3.47
CA ALA A 127 -28.45 -9.76 3.34
C ALA A 127 -29.23 -9.54 4.66
N THR A 128 -29.65 -10.62 5.33
CA THR A 128 -30.35 -10.54 6.62
C THR A 128 -29.44 -10.05 7.75
N GLY A 129 -28.15 -10.41 7.71
CA GLY A 129 -27.17 -9.92 8.67
C GLY A 129 -26.94 -8.41 8.55
N LEU A 130 -26.96 -7.86 7.34
CA LEU A 130 -26.93 -6.42 7.11
C LEU A 130 -28.16 -5.74 7.72
N ASP A 131 -29.35 -6.30 7.52
CA ASP A 131 -30.59 -5.75 8.11
C ASP A 131 -30.53 -5.75 9.64
N ALA A 132 -30.05 -6.84 10.24
CA ALA A 132 -29.87 -6.94 11.68
C ALA A 132 -28.83 -5.94 12.21
N PHE A 133 -27.72 -5.76 11.49
CA PHE A 133 -26.70 -4.77 11.83
C PHE A 133 -27.24 -3.34 11.79
N LEU A 134 -27.91 -2.97 10.69
CA LEU A 134 -28.47 -1.63 10.51
C LEU A 134 -29.54 -1.35 11.57
N ALA A 135 -30.46 -2.29 11.79
CA ALA A 135 -31.51 -2.15 12.81
C ALA A 135 -30.92 -2.00 14.23
N GLY A 136 -29.93 -2.84 14.58
CA GLY A 136 -29.25 -2.74 15.87
C GLY A 136 -28.43 -1.44 16.02
N SER A 137 -27.99 -0.87 14.90
CA SER A 137 -27.33 0.44 14.84
C SER A 137 -28.34 1.60 14.81
N GLY A 138 -29.65 1.34 14.90
CA GLY A 138 -30.68 2.39 14.92
C GLY A 138 -31.02 2.98 13.54
N THR A 139 -30.71 2.27 12.45
CA THR A 139 -31.00 2.68 11.08
C THR A 139 -31.57 1.52 10.26
N SER A 140 -31.71 1.68 8.94
CA SER A 140 -32.19 0.63 8.03
C SER A 140 -31.67 0.84 6.61
N ARG A 141 -31.91 -0.12 5.71
CA ARG A 141 -31.48 -0.01 4.30
C ARG A 141 -31.99 1.24 3.59
N SER A 142 -33.17 1.75 3.96
CA SER A 142 -33.74 2.95 3.31
C SER A 142 -32.96 4.22 3.61
N ALA A 143 -32.14 4.23 4.67
CA ALA A 143 -31.26 5.34 5.00
C ALA A 143 -29.93 5.30 4.23
N LEU A 144 -29.57 4.15 3.64
CA LEU A 144 -28.36 4.03 2.84
C LEU A 144 -28.52 4.80 1.53
N VAL A 145 -27.67 5.81 1.34
CA VAL A 145 -27.64 6.62 0.13
C VAL A 145 -26.70 5.95 -0.89
N PRO A 146 -27.19 5.54 -2.08
CA PRO A 146 -26.35 4.95 -3.12
C PRO A 146 -25.28 5.93 -3.62
N GLY A 147 -24.10 5.41 -3.96
CA GLY A 147 -22.96 6.19 -4.45
C GLY A 147 -22.28 7.04 -3.38
N ARG A 148 -22.60 6.83 -2.10
CA ARG A 148 -22.03 7.59 -0.98
C ARG A 148 -21.24 6.69 -0.05
N THR A 149 -20.10 7.19 0.40
CA THR A 149 -19.32 6.67 1.53
C THR A 149 -19.29 7.78 2.58
N THR A 150 -19.81 7.53 3.78
CA THR A 150 -19.79 8.53 4.87
C THR A 150 -18.53 8.45 5.72
N VAL A 151 -17.85 7.29 5.72
CA VAL A 151 -16.53 7.14 6.32
C VAL A 151 -15.56 8.15 5.69
N SER A 152 -14.98 9.02 6.52
CA SER A 152 -14.11 10.07 6.04
C SER A 152 -12.80 9.50 5.46
N ALA A 153 -12.19 10.22 4.51
CA ALA A 153 -10.88 9.82 3.97
C ALA A 153 -9.81 9.69 5.06
N ARG A 154 -9.88 10.54 6.10
CA ARG A 154 -8.97 10.47 7.24
C ARG A 154 -9.15 9.18 8.04
N ASP A 155 -10.39 8.80 8.31
CA ASP A 155 -10.71 7.57 9.04
C ASP A 155 -10.32 6.34 8.23
N ALA A 156 -10.58 6.37 6.92
CA ALA A 156 -10.14 5.32 5.99
C ALA A 156 -8.62 5.14 6.02
N ASP A 157 -7.85 6.22 5.94
CA ASP A 157 -6.38 6.19 5.97
C ASP A 157 -5.84 5.61 7.28
N ILE A 158 -6.45 5.93 8.43
CA ILE A 158 -6.01 5.41 9.74
C ILE A 158 -6.00 3.87 9.76
N VAL A 159 -6.98 3.26 9.09
CA VAL A 159 -7.15 1.81 9.03
C VAL A 159 -6.94 1.24 7.63
N GLY A 160 -6.27 1.96 6.74
CA GLY A 160 -5.92 1.49 5.40
C GLY A 160 -7.10 1.06 4.52
N TRP A 161 -8.31 1.55 4.79
CA TRP A 161 -9.46 1.29 3.92
C TRP A 161 -9.37 2.09 2.63
N THR A 162 -9.82 1.48 1.55
CA THR A 162 -9.95 2.14 0.25
C THR A 162 -11.35 1.95 -0.29
N PHE A 163 -11.89 2.99 -0.92
CA PHE A 163 -13.21 3.00 -1.53
C PHE A 163 -13.07 3.28 -3.01
N PRO A 164 -12.61 2.29 -3.81
CA PRO A 164 -12.41 2.49 -5.24
C PRO A 164 -13.74 2.71 -5.97
N ASP A 165 -13.66 3.45 -7.08
CA ASP A 165 -14.75 3.60 -8.02
C ASP A 165 -15.15 2.26 -8.65
N GLY A 166 -16.40 2.15 -9.12
CA GLY A 166 -16.92 0.96 -9.80
C GLY A 166 -17.54 -0.11 -8.90
N LEU A 167 -17.50 0.09 -7.58
CA LEU A 167 -18.27 -0.72 -6.62
C LEU A 167 -19.60 -0.05 -6.26
N ALA A 168 -20.59 -0.86 -5.88
CA ALA A 168 -21.92 -0.39 -5.48
C ALA A 168 -21.93 0.10 -4.03
N TRP A 169 -21.17 1.17 -3.75
CA TRP A 169 -21.11 1.80 -2.44
C TRP A 169 -22.46 2.41 -2.05
N SER A 170 -22.85 2.24 -0.79
CA SER A 170 -23.93 3.01 -0.16
C SER A 170 -23.55 3.36 1.27
N GLY A 171 -24.04 4.49 1.77
CA GLY A 171 -23.61 4.98 3.08
C GLY A 171 -24.63 5.84 3.79
N THR A 172 -24.48 5.90 5.11
CA THR A 172 -25.29 6.73 6.00
C THR A 172 -24.48 7.12 7.22
N THR A 173 -24.92 8.17 7.91
CA THR A 173 -24.45 8.51 9.25
C THR A 173 -25.62 8.30 10.21
N VAL A 174 -25.35 7.79 11.40
CA VAL A 174 -26.31 7.68 12.50
C VAL A 174 -25.86 8.62 13.60
N ASP A 175 -26.46 9.79 13.64
CA ASP A 175 -26.21 10.81 14.67
C ASP A 175 -27.00 10.49 15.94
N ARG A 176 -26.38 10.69 17.10
CA ARG A 176 -27.01 10.46 18.42
C ARG A 176 -26.68 11.60 19.38
N GLU A 177 -27.57 11.79 20.36
CA GLU A 177 -27.31 12.75 21.43
C GLU A 177 -26.13 12.29 22.30
N SER A 178 -25.24 13.22 22.64
CA SER A 178 -24.09 12.94 23.49
C SER A 178 -24.53 12.40 24.87
N PRO A 179 -23.83 11.41 25.45
CA PRO A 179 -22.52 10.88 25.05
C PRO A 179 -22.59 9.63 24.15
N ARG A 180 -23.76 9.28 23.61
CA ARG A 180 -23.88 8.10 22.73
C ARG A 180 -23.03 8.30 21.48
N PRO A 181 -22.45 7.22 20.92
CA PRO A 181 -21.58 7.36 19.77
C PRO A 181 -22.36 7.75 18.51
N ASP A 182 -21.76 8.58 17.67
CA ASP A 182 -22.16 8.73 16.27
C ASP A 182 -21.56 7.58 15.45
N THR A 183 -22.21 7.20 14.35
CA THR A 183 -21.72 6.09 13.51
C THR A 183 -21.77 6.42 12.03
N ASP A 184 -20.61 6.46 11.38
CA ASP A 184 -20.49 6.53 9.92
C ASP A 184 -20.40 5.12 9.34
N LEU A 185 -21.22 4.85 8.32
CA LEU A 185 -21.33 3.57 7.65
C LEU A 185 -21.07 3.69 6.15
N ALA A 186 -20.17 2.85 5.65
CA ALA A 186 -20.06 2.54 4.23
C ALA A 186 -20.34 1.05 4.01
N VAL A 187 -21.09 0.73 2.96
CA VAL A 187 -21.49 -0.63 2.61
C VAL A 187 -21.22 -0.86 1.14
N ASP A 188 -20.44 -1.89 0.84
CA ASP A 188 -20.29 -2.42 -0.50
C ASP A 188 -21.44 -3.40 -0.80
N LEU A 189 -22.30 -3.03 -1.74
CA LEU A 189 -23.43 -3.84 -2.21
C LEU A 189 -23.17 -4.48 -3.59
N THR A 190 -21.90 -4.54 -4.03
CA THR A 190 -21.55 -5.14 -5.33
C THR A 190 -21.97 -6.60 -5.39
N ASP A 191 -21.78 -7.34 -4.30
CA ASP A 191 -22.46 -8.61 -4.04
C ASP A 191 -23.52 -8.41 -2.94
N PRO A 192 -24.80 -8.24 -3.30
CA PRO A 192 -25.86 -7.99 -2.33
C PRO A 192 -26.21 -9.22 -1.48
N ALA A 193 -25.74 -10.42 -1.84
CA ALA A 193 -25.87 -11.61 -1.00
C ALA A 193 -24.86 -11.59 0.16
N PHE A 194 -23.68 -11.00 -0.07
CA PHE A 194 -22.57 -10.90 0.89
C PHE A 194 -22.04 -9.47 1.04
N PRO A 195 -22.87 -8.51 1.51
CA PRO A 195 -22.44 -7.13 1.70
C PRO A 195 -21.24 -6.99 2.64
N ARG A 196 -20.31 -6.10 2.28
CA ARG A 196 -19.17 -5.71 3.14
C ARG A 196 -19.48 -4.39 3.82
N VAL A 197 -19.37 -4.37 5.14
CA VAL A 197 -19.71 -3.22 5.99
C VAL A 197 -18.43 -2.65 6.57
N PHE A 198 -18.33 -1.32 6.57
CA PHE A 198 -17.28 -0.51 7.17
C PHE A 198 -17.96 0.50 8.09
N ALA A 199 -17.66 0.42 9.38
CA ALA A 199 -18.27 1.25 10.41
C ALA A 199 -17.21 2.00 11.21
N VAL A 200 -17.42 3.31 11.40
CA VAL A 200 -16.63 4.14 12.31
C VAL A 200 -17.58 4.69 13.36
N SER A 201 -17.40 4.24 14.60
CA SER A 201 -18.18 4.71 15.74
C SER A 201 -17.34 5.62 16.61
N THR A 202 -17.84 6.82 16.90
CA THR A 202 -17.13 7.89 17.61
C THR A 202 -17.91 8.32 18.83
N THR A 203 -17.29 8.29 20.02
CA THR A 203 -17.89 8.78 21.27
C THR A 203 -16.94 9.71 22.01
N SER A 204 -17.50 10.62 22.80
CA SER A 204 -16.78 11.44 23.76
C SER A 204 -17.01 10.90 25.18
N PRO A 205 -15.94 10.60 25.94
CA PRO A 205 -16.05 10.09 27.31
C PRO A 205 -16.59 11.12 28.30
#